data_AF-A0AAD5XVR6-F1
#
_entry.id   AF-A0AAD5XVR6-F1
#
_cell.length_a   1.000
_cell.length_b   1.000
_cell.length_c   1.000
_cell.angle_alpha   90.00
_cell.angle_beta   90.00
_cell.angle_gamma   90.00
#
_symmetry.space_group_name_H-M   'P 1'
#
loop_
_entity.id
_entity.type
_entity.pdbx_description
1 polymer ?
#
loop_
_entity_poly.entity_id
_entity_poly.type
_entity_poly.pdbx_seq_one_letter_code
_entity_poly.pdbx_strand_id
1 'polypeptide(L)'
;CVPETQVCLIQHRIRTLRDGRKVALAEKVHEFLDWAQRYFEISICSLGDQPYVDMVVQVLDPSRNMIRGLTYSARGEYLHIQQTPYPKKPPKDLAAIYAFYNVDDVDKPSISPIIIDDNISMWPQCQQDNIIVVRESKPSPVWNVNLIPIQALLQSIHGEFFKQVDNWELLDSESKLISRPVVVDCYKDLLRKDLSIRIASNAGVFFDEEKEVELLFDSNGIPYNL
;
A
#
# COMPACT_ATOMS: atom_id res chain seq x y z
N CYS A 1 -8.68 -8.66 -16.33
CA CYS A 1 -9.99 -9.15 -16.79
C CYS A 1 -10.18 -10.58 -16.30
N VAL A 2 -11.36 -10.92 -15.80
CA VAL A 2 -11.66 -12.28 -15.31
C VAL A 2 -12.09 -13.15 -16.49
N PRO A 3 -11.49 -14.34 -16.71
CA PRO A 3 -11.97 -15.31 -17.69
C PRO A 3 -13.42 -15.73 -17.41
N GLU A 4 -14.25 -15.89 -18.45
CA GLU A 4 -15.69 -16.18 -18.29
C GLU A 4 -15.97 -17.45 -17.49
N THR A 5 -15.11 -18.46 -17.60
CA THR A 5 -15.20 -19.74 -16.88
C THR A 5 -15.09 -19.61 -15.36
N GLN A 6 -14.45 -18.54 -14.87
CA GLN A 6 -14.23 -18.32 -13.44
C GLN A 6 -15.28 -17.40 -12.81
N VAL A 7 -16.11 -16.72 -13.62
CA VAL A 7 -17.12 -15.76 -13.16
C VAL A 7 -18.12 -16.39 -12.19
N CYS A 8 -18.54 -17.63 -12.44
CA CYS A 8 -19.52 -18.34 -11.61
C CYS A 8 -19.01 -18.62 -10.18
N LEU A 9 -17.70 -18.73 -9.98
CA LEU A 9 -17.10 -19.05 -8.67
C LEU A 9 -17.02 -17.84 -7.75
N ILE A 10 -17.07 -16.63 -8.30
CA ILE A 10 -16.82 -15.38 -7.59
C ILE A 10 -17.86 -14.31 -7.93
N GLN A 11 -19.06 -14.73 -8.36
CA GLN A 11 -20.07 -13.83 -8.91
C GLN A 11 -20.39 -12.65 -7.98
N HIS A 12 -20.37 -12.87 -6.67
CA HIS A 12 -20.57 -11.83 -5.65
C HIS A 12 -19.48 -10.74 -5.64
N ARG A 13 -18.27 -11.03 -6.13
CA ARG A 13 -17.13 -10.12 -6.29
C ARG A 13 -17.06 -9.47 -7.67
N ILE A 14 -17.81 -9.96 -8.66
CA ILE A 14 -17.80 -9.40 -10.01
C ILE A 14 -18.63 -8.13 -10.06
N ARG A 15 -18.10 -7.11 -10.72
CA ARG A 15 -18.80 -5.86 -11.01
C ARG A 15 -18.65 -5.52 -12.48
N THR A 16 -19.69 -4.94 -13.05
CA THR A 16 -19.72 -4.47 -14.43
C THR A 16 -19.43 -2.98 -14.45
N LEU A 17 -18.41 -2.57 -15.18
CA LEU A 17 -18.12 -1.16 -15.44
C LEU A 17 -19.16 -0.60 -16.43
N ARG A 18 -19.33 0.73 -16.50
CA ARG A 18 -20.29 1.37 -17.43
C ARG A 18 -20.03 1.04 -18.91
N ASP A 19 -18.80 0.66 -19.27
CA ASP A 19 -18.41 0.27 -20.62
C ASP A 19 -18.59 -1.24 -20.91
N GLY A 20 -19.18 -1.98 -19.98
CA GLY A 20 -19.47 -3.42 -20.10
C GLY A 20 -18.34 -4.34 -19.68
N ARG A 21 -17.12 -3.83 -19.38
CA ARG A 21 -16.04 -4.67 -18.85
C ARG A 21 -16.40 -5.22 -17.47
N LYS A 22 -15.94 -6.43 -17.17
CA LYS A 22 -16.09 -7.08 -15.85
C LYS A 22 -14.79 -7.01 -15.06
N VAL A 23 -14.89 -6.58 -13.80
CA VAL A 23 -13.80 -6.56 -12.83
C VAL A 23 -14.13 -7.45 -11.64
N ALA A 24 -13.11 -8.12 -11.08
CA ALA A 24 -13.21 -8.80 -9.80
C ALA A 24 -12.72 -7.87 -8.70
N LEU A 25 -13.55 -7.69 -7.67
CA LEU A 25 -13.14 -7.02 -6.45
C LEU A 25 -12.37 -7.98 -5.55
N ALA A 26 -11.42 -7.44 -4.78
CA ALA A 26 -10.80 -8.18 -3.68
C ALA A 26 -11.85 -8.54 -2.62
N GLU A 27 -11.65 -9.66 -1.94
CA GLU A 27 -12.51 -10.05 -0.82
C GLU A 27 -12.46 -9.00 0.28
N LYS A 28 -13.64 -8.69 0.83
CA LYS A 28 -13.84 -7.71 1.90
C LYS A 28 -13.36 -6.29 1.58
N VAL A 29 -13.24 -5.92 0.31
CA VAL A 29 -12.73 -4.59 -0.07
C VAL A 29 -13.62 -3.45 0.42
N HIS A 30 -14.95 -3.63 0.43
CA HIS A 30 -15.86 -2.59 0.89
C HIS A 30 -15.78 -2.43 2.41
N GLU A 31 -15.69 -3.53 3.16
CA GLU A 31 -15.48 -3.52 4.62
C GLU A 31 -14.14 -2.89 4.98
N PHE A 32 -13.09 -3.18 4.21
CA PHE A 32 -11.79 -2.55 4.37
C PHE A 32 -11.86 -1.03 4.12
N LEU A 33 -12.50 -0.59 3.04
CA LEU A 33 -12.66 0.83 2.74
C LEU A 33 -13.54 1.56 3.79
N ASP A 34 -14.62 0.93 4.26
CA ASP A 34 -15.48 1.47 5.30
C ASP A 34 -14.76 1.63 6.66
N TRP A 35 -13.86 0.69 6.98
CA TRP A 35 -12.98 0.83 8.13
C TRP A 35 -11.93 1.93 7.89
N ALA A 36 -11.24 1.89 6.75
CA ALA A 36 -10.09 2.77 6.47
C ALA A 36 -10.48 4.24 6.43
N GLN A 37 -11.67 4.59 5.90
CA GLN A 37 -12.14 5.98 5.81
C GLN A 37 -12.22 6.72 7.16
N ARG A 38 -12.28 5.98 8.27
CA ARG A 38 -12.36 6.53 9.64
C ARG A 38 -11.01 7.05 10.14
N TYR A 39 -9.92 6.57 9.56
CA TYR A 39 -8.55 6.80 10.03
C TYR A 39 -7.67 7.45 8.95
N PHE A 40 -8.00 7.26 7.68
CA PHE A 40 -7.17 7.66 6.55
C PHE A 40 -7.95 8.46 5.51
N GLU A 41 -7.27 9.40 4.87
CA GLU A 41 -7.68 9.92 3.57
C GLU A 41 -7.23 8.94 2.48
N ILE A 42 -8.16 8.47 1.66
CA ILE A 42 -7.92 7.41 0.67
C ILE A 42 -7.83 8.03 -0.72
N SER A 43 -6.67 7.86 -1.36
CA SER A 43 -6.42 8.21 -2.77
C SER A 43 -6.22 6.94 -3.60
N ILE A 44 -6.54 7.01 -4.90
CA ILE A 44 -6.39 5.91 -5.85
C ILE A 44 -5.37 6.29 -6.91
N CYS A 45 -4.38 5.43 -7.15
CA CYS A 45 -3.37 5.61 -8.19
C CYS A 45 -3.26 4.36 -9.06
N SER A 46 -3.55 4.50 -10.36
CA SER A 46 -3.56 3.37 -11.30
C SER A 46 -2.81 3.68 -12.59
N LEU A 47 -2.38 2.62 -13.30
CA LEU A 47 -1.92 2.70 -14.69
C LEU A 47 -3.06 2.63 -15.70
N GLY A 48 -4.30 2.40 -15.28
CA GLY A 48 -5.45 2.52 -16.17
C GLY A 48 -5.62 3.97 -16.63
N ASP A 49 -6.28 4.16 -17.78
CA ASP A 49 -6.64 5.51 -18.21
C ASP A 49 -7.63 6.16 -17.23
N GLN A 50 -7.72 7.50 -17.25
CA GLN A 50 -8.60 8.22 -16.32
C GLN A 50 -10.06 7.73 -16.37
N PRO A 51 -10.67 7.49 -17.56
CA PRO A 51 -12.00 6.92 -17.64
C PRO A 51 -12.13 5.58 -16.90
N TYR A 52 -11.15 4.69 -17.00
CA TYR A 52 -11.14 3.42 -16.26
C TYR A 52 -11.05 3.64 -14.75
N VAL A 53 -10.16 4.54 -14.31
CA VAL A 53 -10.04 4.88 -12.88
C VAL A 53 -11.37 5.37 -12.32
N ASP A 54 -12.04 6.28 -13.02
CA ASP A 54 -13.33 6.83 -12.60
C ASP A 54 -14.40 5.74 -12.49
N MET A 55 -14.44 4.79 -13.43
CA MET A 55 -15.38 3.66 -13.42
C MET A 55 -15.11 2.69 -12.26
N VAL A 56 -13.84 2.39 -11.97
CA VAL A 56 -13.47 1.53 -10.84
C VAL A 56 -13.85 2.19 -9.52
N VAL A 57 -13.59 3.50 -9.38
CA VAL A 57 -13.97 4.24 -8.18
C VAL A 57 -15.48 4.28 -8.01
N GLN A 58 -16.26 4.47 -9.08
CA GLN A 58 -17.72 4.43 -9.03
C GLN A 58 -18.25 3.07 -8.53
N VAL A 59 -17.55 1.98 -8.85
CA VAL A 59 -17.90 0.63 -8.39
C VAL A 59 -17.51 0.39 -6.93
N LEU A 60 -16.35 0.89 -6.50
CA LEU A 60 -15.84 0.73 -5.14
C LEU A 60 -16.55 1.62 -4.12
N ASP A 61 -16.83 2.87 -4.50
CA ASP A 61 -17.43 3.90 -3.66
C ASP A 61 -18.49 4.70 -4.44
N PRO A 62 -19.68 4.12 -4.69
CA PRO A 62 -20.74 4.76 -5.46
C PRO A 62 -21.23 6.07 -4.83
N SER A 63 -21.15 6.19 -3.50
CA SER A 63 -21.62 7.37 -2.76
C SER A 63 -20.54 8.44 -2.58
N ARG A 64 -19.29 8.17 -3.00
CA ARG A 64 -18.12 9.08 -2.87
C ARG A 64 -17.86 9.52 -1.43
N ASN A 65 -18.06 8.61 -0.47
CA ASN A 65 -17.88 8.90 0.95
C ASN A 65 -16.59 8.30 1.54
N MET A 66 -16.06 7.22 0.93
CA MET A 66 -14.90 6.49 1.42
C MET A 66 -13.60 7.00 0.77
N ILE A 67 -13.60 7.16 -0.56
CA ILE A 67 -12.44 7.60 -1.35
C ILE A 67 -12.53 9.12 -1.52
N ARG A 68 -11.98 9.84 -0.53
CA ARG A 68 -12.04 11.32 -0.44
C ARG A 68 -10.83 12.03 -1.04
N GLY A 69 -9.73 11.30 -1.23
CA GLY A 69 -8.50 11.81 -1.83
C GLY A 69 -8.55 11.82 -3.36
N LEU A 70 -7.38 11.96 -3.97
CA LEU A 70 -7.23 12.09 -5.43
C LEU A 70 -7.35 10.75 -6.16
N THR A 71 -7.97 10.79 -7.33
CA THR A 71 -8.10 9.63 -8.24
C THR A 71 -7.22 9.85 -9.47
N TYR A 72 -6.00 9.31 -9.43
CA TYR A 72 -4.93 9.60 -10.38
C TYR A 72 -4.66 8.45 -11.35
N SER A 73 -4.60 8.78 -12.64
CA SER A 73 -4.15 7.89 -13.71
C SER A 73 -2.70 8.23 -14.10
N ALA A 74 -1.76 7.34 -13.82
CA ALA A 74 -0.37 7.40 -14.26
C ALA A 74 -0.16 6.94 -15.72
N ARG A 75 -1.25 6.72 -16.48
CA ARG A 75 -1.18 6.17 -17.85
C ARG A 75 -0.44 7.11 -18.81
N GLY A 76 -0.64 8.41 -18.69
CA GLY A 76 0.02 9.41 -19.55
C GLY A 76 1.53 9.40 -19.36
N GLU A 77 1.96 9.44 -18.10
CA GLU A 77 3.35 9.38 -17.66
C GLU A 77 3.99 8.08 -18.13
N TYR A 78 3.30 6.95 -17.94
CA TYR A 78 3.75 5.66 -18.42
C TYR A 78 4.01 5.66 -19.93
N LEU A 79 3.03 6.10 -20.73
CA LEU A 79 3.17 6.14 -22.19
C LEU A 79 4.28 7.09 -22.65
N HIS A 80 4.42 8.25 -21.98
CA HIS A 80 5.49 9.19 -22.26
C HIS A 80 6.87 8.60 -21.93
N ILE A 81 7.03 8.01 -20.74
CA ILE A 81 8.29 7.37 -20.29
C ILE A 81 8.75 6.30 -21.27
N GLN A 82 7.83 5.48 -21.80
CA GLN A 82 8.16 4.44 -22.79
C GLN A 82 8.79 5.01 -24.08
N GLN A 83 8.60 6.29 -24.38
CA GLN A 83 9.17 6.96 -25.55
C GLN A 83 10.51 7.67 -25.24
N THR A 84 10.95 7.67 -23.98
CA THR A 84 12.19 8.33 -23.55
C THR A 84 13.38 7.36 -23.58
N PRO A 85 14.63 7.86 -23.49
CA PRO A 85 15.82 7.02 -23.31
C PRO A 85 15.84 6.19 -22.01
N TYR A 86 14.92 6.44 -21.08
CA TYR A 86 14.84 5.79 -19.78
C TYR A 86 13.48 5.09 -19.57
N PRO A 87 13.14 4.07 -20.40
CA PRO A 87 11.81 3.42 -20.39
C PRO A 87 11.51 2.62 -19.09
N LYS A 88 12.52 2.44 -18.24
CA LYS A 88 12.41 1.78 -16.93
C LYS A 88 12.06 2.75 -15.79
N LYS A 89 11.90 4.05 -16.08
CA LYS A 89 11.52 5.01 -15.04
C LYS A 89 10.14 4.65 -14.47
N PRO A 90 9.95 4.68 -13.15
CA PRO A 90 8.64 4.45 -12.55
C PRO A 90 7.63 5.53 -12.99
N PRO A 91 6.40 5.14 -13.38
CA PRO A 91 5.38 6.06 -13.85
C PRO A 91 4.53 6.68 -12.73
N LYS A 92 4.46 6.06 -11.54
CA LYS A 92 3.74 6.62 -10.40
C LYS A 92 4.69 7.48 -9.58
N ASP A 93 4.20 8.56 -8.98
CA ASP A 93 4.99 9.44 -8.13
C ASP A 93 4.08 10.14 -7.12
N LEU A 94 4.41 10.08 -5.82
CA LEU A 94 3.68 10.80 -4.79
C LEU A 94 3.65 12.31 -5.03
N ALA A 95 4.69 12.90 -5.64
CA ALA A 95 4.72 14.32 -5.96
C ALA A 95 3.73 14.71 -7.06
N ALA A 96 3.35 13.78 -7.94
CA ALA A 96 2.32 13.99 -8.95
C ALA A 96 0.89 13.93 -8.36
N ILE A 97 0.74 13.21 -7.24
CA ILE A 97 -0.53 13.10 -6.52
C ILE A 97 -0.66 14.26 -5.53
N TYR A 98 0.38 14.52 -4.73
CA TYR A 98 0.36 15.50 -3.65
C TYR A 98 1.48 16.54 -3.87
N ALA A 99 1.09 17.72 -4.37
CA ALA A 99 2.01 18.79 -4.77
C ALA A 99 2.95 19.29 -3.65
N PHE A 100 2.61 19.05 -2.38
CA PHE A 100 3.41 19.46 -1.21
C PHE A 100 3.88 18.28 -0.36
N TYR A 101 3.88 17.06 -0.90
CA TYR A 101 4.32 15.85 -0.18
C TYR A 101 5.74 15.98 0.39
N ASN A 102 6.65 16.61 -0.35
CA ASN A 102 8.06 16.76 0.05
C ASN A 102 8.33 18.07 0.81
N VAL A 103 7.31 18.83 1.20
CA VAL A 103 7.51 20.04 2.00
C VAL A 103 7.67 19.62 3.45
N ASP A 104 8.93 19.50 3.87
CA ASP A 104 9.25 19.11 5.23
C ASP A 104 9.10 20.31 6.17
N ASP A 105 8.02 20.32 6.96
CA ASP A 105 7.82 21.28 8.03
C ASP A 105 8.44 20.71 9.31
N VAL A 106 9.65 21.14 9.63
CA VAL A 106 10.45 20.65 10.77
C VAL A 106 9.75 20.86 12.11
N ASP A 107 8.82 21.82 12.18
CA ASP A 107 8.07 22.14 13.38
C ASP A 107 6.76 21.34 13.50
N LYS A 108 6.51 20.36 12.60
CA LYS A 108 5.30 19.54 12.59
C LYS A 108 5.58 18.05 12.37
N PRO A 109 4.75 17.15 12.94
CA PRO A 109 4.80 15.73 12.60
C PRO A 109 4.67 15.51 11.08
N SER A 110 5.43 14.54 10.56
CA SER A 110 5.44 14.22 9.13
C SER A 110 4.41 13.14 8.79
N ILE A 111 3.38 13.54 8.03
CA ILE A 111 2.23 12.70 7.65
C ILE A 111 2.42 12.16 6.23
N SER A 112 3.51 11.44 6.00
CA SER A 112 3.81 10.84 4.70
C SER A 112 2.76 9.78 4.30
N PRO A 113 2.28 9.76 3.03
CA PRO A 113 1.35 8.74 2.56
C PRO A 113 1.95 7.34 2.63
N ILE A 114 1.16 6.39 3.10
CA ILE A 114 1.43 4.96 2.97
C ILE A 114 0.81 4.47 1.66
N ILE A 115 1.59 3.71 0.89
CA ILE A 115 1.22 3.17 -0.42
C ILE A 115 0.86 1.70 -0.25
N ILE A 116 -0.25 1.26 -0.84
CA ILE A 116 -0.63 -0.15 -0.93
C ILE A 116 -0.57 -0.54 -2.41
N ASP A 117 0.43 -1.33 -2.79
CA ASP A 117 0.69 -1.65 -4.20
C ASP A 117 1.32 -3.05 -4.32
N ASP A 118 1.03 -3.76 -5.40
CA ASP A 118 1.59 -5.08 -5.69
C ASP A 118 2.93 -5.00 -6.45
N ASN A 119 3.23 -3.83 -7.03
CA ASN A 119 4.40 -3.62 -7.86
C ASN A 119 5.24 -2.41 -7.42
N ILE A 120 6.23 -2.70 -6.58
CA ILE A 120 7.23 -1.73 -6.06
C ILE A 120 7.93 -0.97 -7.18
N SER A 121 8.22 -1.63 -8.31
CA SER A 121 8.95 -1.01 -9.44
C SER A 121 8.19 0.11 -10.14
N MET A 122 6.90 0.27 -9.85
CA MET A 122 6.08 1.36 -10.38
C MET A 122 6.32 2.70 -9.67
N TRP A 123 7.09 2.71 -8.57
CA TRP A 123 7.36 3.88 -7.73
C TRP A 123 8.87 4.22 -7.64
N PRO A 124 9.24 5.51 -7.52
CA PRO A 124 10.61 5.96 -7.31
C PRO A 124 11.25 5.28 -6.10
N GLN A 125 12.55 4.98 -6.19
CA GLN A 125 13.27 4.28 -5.11
C GLN A 125 13.14 4.98 -3.76
N CYS A 126 13.16 6.31 -3.72
CA CYS A 126 12.98 7.09 -2.50
C CYS A 126 11.56 7.03 -1.88
N GLN A 127 10.59 6.44 -2.59
CA GLN A 127 9.20 6.26 -2.11
C GLN A 127 8.88 4.80 -1.81
N GLN A 128 9.81 3.87 -2.07
CA GLN A 128 9.56 2.43 -1.86
C GLN A 128 9.42 2.07 -0.39
N ASP A 129 10.04 2.84 0.50
CA ASP A 129 9.88 2.73 1.96
C ASP A 129 8.44 2.99 2.44
N ASN A 130 7.63 3.67 1.64
CA ASN A 130 6.24 3.96 1.97
C ASN A 130 5.31 2.80 1.57
N ILE A 131 5.81 1.74 0.93
CA ILE A 131 4.99 0.71 0.30
C ILE A 131 4.74 -0.47 1.26
N ILE A 132 3.46 -0.75 1.50
CA ILE A 132 2.97 -2.04 1.96
C ILE A 132 2.72 -2.89 0.71
N VAL A 133 3.62 -3.84 0.48
CA VAL A 133 3.57 -4.70 -0.72
C VAL A 133 2.47 -5.73 -0.56
N VAL A 134 1.52 -5.74 -1.49
CA VAL A 134 0.44 -6.72 -1.49
C VAL A 134 0.70 -7.83 -2.49
N ARG A 135 0.40 -9.07 -2.11
CA ARG A 135 0.60 -10.24 -2.96
C ARG A 135 -0.72 -10.98 -3.18
N GLU A 136 -0.82 -11.60 -4.35
CA GLU A 136 -1.95 -12.44 -4.69
C GLU A 136 -2.07 -13.60 -3.68
N SER A 137 -3.29 -13.81 -3.17
CA SER A 137 -3.61 -14.89 -2.25
C SER A 137 -3.78 -16.19 -3.03
N LYS A 138 -2.84 -17.11 -2.90
CA LYS A 138 -2.94 -18.46 -3.47
C LYS A 138 -3.73 -19.39 -2.52
N PRO A 139 -4.55 -20.33 -3.01
CA PRO A 139 -4.78 -20.69 -4.42
C PRO A 139 -6.06 -20.04 -5.01
N SER A 140 -6.26 -18.72 -4.89
CA SER A 140 -7.48 -18.08 -5.41
C SER A 140 -7.58 -18.22 -6.95
N PRO A 141 -8.75 -18.57 -7.51
CA PRO A 141 -8.90 -18.78 -8.96
C PRO A 141 -8.77 -17.48 -9.76
N VAL A 142 -8.99 -16.33 -9.10
CA VAL A 142 -8.75 -15.00 -9.65
C VAL A 142 -7.86 -14.23 -8.69
N TRP A 143 -7.27 -13.16 -9.21
CA TRP A 143 -6.53 -12.23 -8.38
C TRP A 143 -7.36 -11.79 -7.17
N ASN A 144 -6.80 -12.03 -6.00
CA ASN A 144 -7.37 -11.68 -4.71
C ASN A 144 -6.23 -11.29 -3.78
N VAL A 145 -6.52 -10.43 -2.82
CA VAL A 145 -5.58 -10.03 -1.78
C VAL A 145 -6.27 -10.15 -0.44
N ASN A 146 -5.55 -10.67 0.56
CA ASN A 146 -6.03 -10.70 1.93
C ASN A 146 -5.81 -9.32 2.57
N LEU A 147 -6.89 -8.57 2.76
CA LEU A 147 -6.85 -7.22 3.33
C LEU A 147 -6.76 -7.18 4.87
N ILE A 148 -7.00 -8.31 5.55
CA ILE A 148 -6.96 -8.39 7.02
C ILE A 148 -5.58 -8.04 7.60
N PRO A 149 -4.45 -8.65 7.15
CA PRO A 149 -3.14 -8.28 7.67
C PRO A 149 -2.77 -6.83 7.35
N ILE A 150 -3.21 -6.31 6.19
CA ILE A 150 -2.98 -4.92 5.79
C ILE A 150 -3.72 -3.97 6.74
N GLN A 151 -4.99 -4.26 7.04
CA GLN A 151 -5.78 -3.52 8.01
C GLN A 151 -5.11 -3.49 9.40
N ALA A 152 -4.66 -4.64 9.91
CA ALA A 152 -3.99 -4.73 11.20
C ALA A 152 -2.68 -3.92 11.24
N LEU A 153 -1.91 -3.96 10.16
CA LEU A 153 -0.68 -3.19 10.02
C LEU A 153 -0.96 -1.69 9.99
N LEU A 154 -1.90 -1.23 9.15
CA LEU A 154 -2.32 0.16 9.08
C LEU A 154 -2.85 0.68 10.42
N GLN A 155 -3.65 -0.12 11.13
CA GLN A 155 -4.12 0.21 12.47
C GLN A 155 -2.97 0.42 13.47
N SER A 156 -1.93 -0.41 13.37
CA SER A 156 -0.74 -0.33 14.22
C SER A 156 0.09 0.91 13.89
N ILE A 157 0.29 1.20 12.59
CA ILE A 157 0.98 2.43 12.13
C ILE A 157 0.26 3.66 12.65
N HIS A 158 -1.06 3.74 12.44
CA HIS A 158 -1.87 4.87 12.90
C HIS A 158 -1.79 5.04 14.42
N GLY A 159 -2.00 3.96 15.18
CA GLY A 159 -1.96 4.02 16.65
C GLY A 159 -0.60 4.45 17.20
N GLU A 160 0.49 3.90 16.66
CA GLU A 160 1.84 4.27 17.08
C GLU A 160 2.19 5.70 16.68
N PHE A 161 1.83 6.15 15.48
CA PHE A 161 2.08 7.52 15.04
C PHE A 161 1.43 8.54 15.96
N PHE A 162 0.12 8.42 16.23
CA PHE A 162 -0.56 9.38 17.11
C PHE A 162 -0.07 9.31 18.56
N LYS A 163 0.30 8.12 19.05
CA LYS A 163 0.98 8.01 20.35
C LYS A 163 2.33 8.74 20.38
N GLN A 164 3.11 8.68 19.30
CA GLN A 164 4.35 9.44 19.18
C GLN A 164 4.08 10.95 19.11
N VAL A 165 3.02 11.39 18.42
CA VAL A 165 2.58 12.79 18.41
C VAL A 165 2.22 13.26 19.81
N ASP A 166 1.38 12.53 20.54
CA ASP A 166 0.99 12.88 21.91
C ASP A 166 2.22 13.04 22.83
N ASN A 167 3.19 12.12 22.73
CA ASN A 167 4.43 12.20 23.51
C ASN A 167 5.30 13.39 23.08
N TRP A 168 5.41 13.61 21.77
CA TRP A 168 6.22 14.68 21.19
C TRP A 168 5.69 16.07 21.59
N GLU A 169 4.37 16.24 21.65
CA GLU A 169 3.74 17.50 22.07
C GLU A 169 4.13 17.92 23.50
N LEU A 170 4.44 16.96 24.37
CA LEU A 170 4.85 17.19 25.76
C LEU A 170 6.33 17.58 25.92
N LEU A 171 7.14 17.45 24.87
CA LEU A 171 8.57 17.76 24.90
C LEU A 171 8.85 19.26 24.84
N ASP A 172 10.02 19.67 25.35
CA ASP A 172 10.56 21.00 25.14
C ASP A 172 10.94 21.24 23.66
N SER A 173 11.15 22.51 23.29
CA SER A 173 11.43 22.90 21.90
C SER A 173 12.70 22.28 21.31
N GLU A 174 13.76 22.08 22.11
CA GLU A 174 15.00 21.46 21.61
C GLU A 174 14.80 19.97 21.35
N SER A 175 14.12 19.29 22.28
CA SER A 175 13.77 17.87 22.18
C SER A 175 12.80 17.58 21.03
N LYS A 176 11.90 18.51 20.72
CA LYS A 176 10.96 18.39 19.60
C LYS A 176 11.64 18.33 18.23
N LEU A 177 12.71 19.09 18.03
CA LEU A 177 13.44 19.10 16.76
C LEU A 177 14.13 17.75 16.46
N ILE A 178 14.51 17.01 17.49
CA ILE A 178 15.30 15.76 17.37
C ILE A 178 14.39 14.53 17.23
N SER A 179 13.20 14.56 17.85
CA SER A 179 12.34 13.37 18.04
C SER A 179 10.99 13.47 17.32
N ARG A 180 10.98 14.18 16.18
CA ARG A 180 9.78 14.44 15.41
C ARG A 180 9.12 13.14 14.91
N PRO A 181 7.81 12.94 15.14
CA PRO A 181 7.10 11.76 14.66
C PRO A 181 7.00 11.75 13.12
N VAL A 182 7.27 10.58 12.53
CA VAL A 182 7.16 10.36 11.08
C VAL A 182 6.41 9.04 10.85
N VAL A 183 5.36 9.09 10.02
CA VAL A 183 4.52 7.91 9.72
C VAL A 183 5.34 6.73 9.17
N VAL A 184 6.27 7.01 8.24
CA VAL A 184 7.12 5.98 7.63
C VAL A 184 8.07 5.34 8.64
N ASP A 185 8.54 6.09 9.64
CA ASP A 185 9.39 5.54 10.69
C ASP A 185 8.61 4.60 11.61
N CYS A 186 7.34 4.92 11.91
CA CYS A 186 6.45 4.00 12.63
C CYS A 186 6.29 2.68 11.88
N TYR A 187 6.11 2.73 10.55
CA TYR A 187 6.05 1.54 9.72
C TYR A 187 7.36 0.74 9.75
N LYS A 188 8.51 1.40 9.56
CA LYS A 188 9.83 0.76 9.60
C LYS A 188 10.11 0.10 10.95
N ASP A 189 9.76 0.75 12.05
CA ASP A 189 9.95 0.20 13.39
C ASP A 189 9.09 -1.04 13.64
N LEU A 190 7.87 -1.08 13.11
CA LEU A 190 7.03 -2.29 13.15
C LEU A 190 7.67 -3.43 12.35
N LEU A 191 8.19 -3.16 11.15
CA LEU A 191 8.90 -4.16 10.35
C LEU A 191 10.17 -4.70 11.05
N ARG A 192 10.97 -3.81 11.66
CA ARG A 192 12.16 -4.19 12.43
C ARG A 192 11.81 -5.06 13.63
N LYS A 193 10.73 -4.75 14.35
CA LYS A 193 10.24 -5.56 15.48
C LYS A 193 9.79 -6.95 15.00
N ASP A 194 8.99 -7.02 13.94
CA ASP A 194 8.53 -8.30 13.39
C ASP A 194 9.71 -9.17 12.91
N LEU A 195 10.66 -8.58 12.20
CA LEU A 195 11.88 -9.28 11.76
C LEU A 195 12.69 -9.79 12.95
N SER A 196 12.86 -8.97 13.99
CA SER A 196 13.60 -9.36 15.20
C SER A 196 12.93 -10.55 15.91
N ILE A 197 11.59 -10.55 16.01
CA ILE A 197 10.82 -11.65 16.58
C ILE A 197 10.99 -12.92 15.75
N ARG A 198 10.92 -12.82 14.42
CA ARG A 198 11.10 -13.98 13.52
C ARG A 198 12.51 -14.56 13.57
N ILE A 199 13.53 -13.71 13.62
CA ILE A 199 14.91 -14.15 13.79
C ILE A 199 15.05 -14.88 15.13
N ALA A 200 14.49 -14.33 16.21
CA ALA A 200 14.52 -14.95 17.53
C ALA A 200 13.77 -16.30 17.57
N SER A 201 12.63 -16.41 16.88
CA SER A 201 11.87 -17.67 16.80
C SER A 201 12.56 -18.72 15.92
N ASN A 202 13.20 -18.32 14.82
CA ASN A 202 13.89 -19.23 13.90
C ASN A 202 15.27 -19.64 14.42
N ALA A 203 15.94 -18.80 15.23
CA ALA A 203 17.16 -19.16 15.94
C ALA A 203 16.94 -20.28 17.00
N GLY A 204 15.69 -20.60 17.33
CA GLY A 204 15.30 -21.72 18.20
C GLY A 204 15.02 -23.04 17.48
N VAL A 205 15.12 -23.09 16.15
CA VAL A 205 14.84 -24.30 15.34
C VAL A 205 16.03 -24.58 14.42
N PHE A 206 17.05 -25.25 14.95
CA PHE A 206 17.98 -26.02 14.14
C PHE A 206 17.54 -27.49 14.16
N PHE A 207 17.36 -28.03 12.95
CA PHE A 207 16.96 -29.40 12.60
C PHE A 207 15.48 -29.77 12.81
N ASP A 208 14.65 -29.52 11.79
CA ASP A 208 14.08 -30.64 11.01
C ASP A 208 13.56 -30.12 9.66
N GLU A 209 13.72 -30.93 8.62
CA GLU A 209 13.46 -30.59 7.22
C GLU A 209 11.96 -30.34 6.92
N GLU A 210 11.72 -29.58 5.85
CA GLU A 210 10.44 -29.34 5.18
C GLU A 210 9.40 -28.46 5.90
N LYS A 211 9.48 -27.15 5.60
CA LYS A 211 8.32 -26.34 5.17
C LYS A 211 8.76 -24.95 4.70
N GLU A 212 8.70 -24.75 3.39
CA GLU A 212 8.81 -23.44 2.74
C GLU A 212 7.72 -22.49 3.24
N VAL A 213 8.13 -21.34 3.79
CA VAL A 213 7.32 -20.12 3.83
C VAL A 213 8.24 -18.97 3.45
N GLU A 214 8.41 -18.76 2.14
CA GLU A 214 9.04 -17.56 1.58
C GLU A 214 8.09 -16.37 1.71
N LEU A 215 8.33 -15.53 2.72
CA LEU A 215 8.01 -14.12 2.65
C LEU A 215 9.18 -13.34 3.29
N LEU A 216 9.81 -12.48 2.47
CA LEU A 216 10.83 -11.45 2.73
C LEU A 216 12.29 -11.75 2.34
N PHE A 217 12.62 -12.95 1.88
CA PHE A 217 13.97 -13.29 1.42
C PHE A 217 13.90 -14.05 0.10
N ASP A 218 14.89 -13.89 -0.78
CA ASP A 218 15.01 -14.74 -1.96
C ASP A 218 15.44 -16.17 -1.57
N SER A 219 15.50 -17.07 -2.55
CA SER A 219 15.90 -18.47 -2.38
C SER A 219 17.34 -18.65 -1.83
N ASN A 220 18.10 -17.56 -1.66
CA ASN A 220 19.43 -17.53 -1.07
C ASN A 220 19.44 -16.92 0.34
N GLY A 221 18.27 -16.61 0.92
CA GLY A 221 18.17 -16.00 2.25
C GLY A 221 18.59 -14.53 2.28
N ILE A 222 18.61 -13.83 1.14
CA ILE A 222 18.93 -12.40 1.07
C ILE A 222 17.63 -11.58 1.19
N PRO A 223 17.52 -10.64 2.15
CA PRO A 223 16.35 -9.79 2.26
C PRO A 223 16.23 -8.93 1.01
N TYR A 224 15.02 -8.75 0.49
CA TYR A 224 14.78 -7.80 -0.60
C TYR A 224 15.14 -6.37 -0.12
N ASN A 225 16.38 -5.96 -0.42
CA ASN A 225 17.05 -4.67 -0.20
C ASN A 225 16.55 -3.79 0.97
N LEU A 226 17.36 -3.76 2.04
CA LEU A 226 17.51 -2.61 2.96
C LEU A 226 18.21 -1.44 2.27
#